data_AF-A0A0F8WYE5-F1
#
_entry.id   AF-A0A0F8WYE5-F1
#
_cell.length_a   1.000
_cell.length_b   1.000
_cell.length_c   1.000
_cell.angle_alpha   90.00
_cell.angle_beta   90.00
_cell.angle_gamma   90.00
#
_symmetry.space_group_name_H-M   'P 1'
#
loop_
_entity.id
_entity.type
_entity.pdbx_description
1 polymer ?
#
loop_
_entity_poly.entity_id
_entity_poly.type
_entity_poly.pdbx_seq_one_letter_code
_entity_poly.pdbx_strand_id
1 'polypeptide(L)'
;MAVPLGDNLPFDLIAIVENKLYKLQIKSSSQGVENETVLFSFSSNNFYTGEIKQYSKQDIDFVIGVDLRSYQLYLFDEFEKQRGVTIRLSMPKNGQKRRVNWHEDFALNLAKIKEVFNFVPPNTSGWFSKRITQAIQYDHICQHCSKKFVSGGKNAKYCSSKCTKIAQRKVKRPSKDVLQQNIQSLSWKAMSRKYGVSDNAVRKWARSYGLI
;
A
#
# COMPACT_ATOMS: atom_id res chain seq x y z
N MET A 1 10.25 -16.48 -3.60
CA MET A 1 10.80 -15.11 -3.75
C MET A 1 12.11 -15.07 -2.98
N ALA A 2 13.24 -15.00 -3.69
CA ALA A 2 14.53 -14.79 -3.05
C ALA A 2 14.71 -13.28 -2.90
N VAL A 3 14.79 -12.80 -1.66
CA VAL A 3 15.08 -11.39 -1.35
C VAL A 3 16.54 -11.33 -0.93
N PRO A 4 17.34 -10.40 -1.50
CA PRO A 4 18.72 -10.22 -1.06
C PRO A 4 18.80 -9.90 0.43
N LEU A 5 19.87 -10.34 1.10
CA LEU A 5 20.06 -10.14 2.55
C LEU A 5 20.32 -8.67 2.91
N GLY A 6 20.61 -7.81 1.93
CA GLY A 6 20.79 -6.36 2.13
C GLY A 6 20.76 -5.55 0.84
N ASP A 7 20.68 -4.23 0.99
CA ASP A 7 20.42 -3.26 -0.09
C ASP A 7 21.68 -2.86 -0.90
N ASN A 8 22.84 -3.46 -0.60
CA ASN A 8 24.11 -3.14 -1.27
C ASN A 8 24.32 -3.92 -2.57
N LEU A 9 23.36 -4.76 -2.98
CA LEU A 9 23.44 -5.50 -4.23
C LEU A 9 22.91 -4.66 -5.40
N PRO A 10 23.44 -4.85 -6.61
CA PRO A 10 23.04 -4.04 -7.77
C PRO A 10 21.68 -4.44 -8.36
N PHE A 11 20.97 -5.41 -7.74
CA PHE A 11 19.65 -5.90 -8.12
C PHE A 11 18.75 -5.99 -6.89
N ASP A 12 17.44 -5.85 -7.08
CA ASP A 12 16.45 -5.91 -6.00
C ASP A 12 15.82 -7.30 -5.85
N LEU A 13 15.66 -8.03 -6.97
CA LEU A 13 15.00 -9.34 -7.01
C LEU A 13 15.78 -10.34 -7.85
N ILE A 14 15.54 -11.62 -7.59
CA ILE A 14 15.95 -12.72 -8.46
C ILE A 14 14.71 -13.46 -8.94
N ALA A 15 14.57 -13.60 -10.26
CA ALA A 15 13.63 -14.52 -10.88
C ALA A 15 14.31 -15.87 -11.15
N ILE A 16 13.56 -16.95 -10.92
CA ILE A 16 14.00 -18.32 -11.24
C ILE A 16 13.07 -18.85 -12.32
N VAL A 17 13.64 -19.15 -13.48
CA VAL A 17 12.90 -19.71 -14.63
C VAL A 17 13.67 -20.93 -15.10
N GLU A 18 13.02 -22.11 -15.08
CA GLU A 18 13.63 -23.38 -15.51
C GLU A 18 15.03 -23.64 -14.91
N ASN A 19 15.17 -23.39 -13.59
CA ASN A 19 16.42 -23.48 -12.82
C ASN A 19 17.52 -22.46 -13.18
N LYS A 20 17.25 -21.52 -14.09
CA LYS A 20 18.13 -20.38 -14.36
C LYS A 20 17.74 -19.19 -13.50
N LEU A 21 18.74 -18.52 -12.93
CA LEU A 21 18.58 -17.33 -12.11
C LEU A 21 18.76 -16.08 -12.97
N TYR A 22 17.89 -15.10 -12.77
CA TYR A 22 17.93 -13.80 -13.43
C TYR A 22 17.87 -12.69 -12.39
N LYS A 23 18.88 -11.84 -12.36
CA LYS A 23 19.00 -10.66 -11.49
C LYS A 23 18.17 -9.52 -12.07
N LEU A 24 17.20 -9.04 -11.32
CA LEU A 24 16.26 -8.01 -11.73
C LEU A 24 16.44 -6.74 -10.89
N GLN A 25 16.68 -5.61 -11.55
CA GLN A 25 16.62 -4.30 -10.91
C GLN A 25 15.23 -3.71 -11.09
N ILE A 26 14.61 -3.25 -10.01
CA ILE A 26 13.32 -2.56 -10.04
C ILE A 26 13.56 -1.05 -10.13
N LYS A 27 12.76 -0.39 -10.98
CA LYS A 27 12.68 1.07 -11.07
C LYS A 27 11.22 1.49 -11.09
N SER A 28 10.85 2.39 -10.18
CA SER A 28 9.54 3.04 -10.22
C SER A 28 9.50 4.13 -11.29
N SER A 29 8.31 4.38 -11.81
CA SER A 29 8.07 5.48 -12.74
C SER A 29 8.31 6.84 -12.07
N SER A 30 9.04 7.73 -12.73
CA SER A 30 9.12 9.15 -12.37
C SER A 30 8.02 9.97 -13.04
N GLN A 31 7.84 11.23 -12.62
CA GLN A 31 6.82 12.13 -13.17
C GLN A 31 6.91 12.22 -14.70
N GLY A 32 5.84 11.84 -15.39
CA GLY A 32 5.63 12.07 -16.82
C GLY A 32 4.46 13.02 -17.05
N VAL A 33 4.13 13.31 -18.32
CA VAL A 33 2.90 14.03 -18.67
C VAL A 33 1.71 13.14 -18.30
N GLU A 34 0.72 13.72 -17.61
CA GLU A 34 -0.44 13.04 -17.06
C GLU A 34 -1.08 12.10 -18.11
N ASN A 35 -1.09 10.79 -17.81
CA ASN A 35 -1.67 9.70 -18.60
C ASN A 35 -1.21 9.50 -20.06
N GLU A 36 -0.19 10.22 -20.54
CA GLU A 36 0.35 10.01 -21.91
C GLU A 36 1.67 9.24 -21.91
N THR A 37 2.48 9.41 -20.86
CA THR A 37 3.85 8.89 -20.82
C THR A 37 4.23 8.36 -19.44
N VAL A 38 5.17 7.41 -19.42
CA VAL A 38 5.81 6.86 -18.23
C VAL A 38 7.32 6.93 -18.44
N LEU A 39 8.07 7.48 -17.48
CA LEU A 39 9.52 7.58 -17.57
C LEU A 39 10.18 6.69 -16.52
N PHE A 40 11.19 5.93 -16.94
CA PHE A 40 12.01 5.11 -16.06
C PHE A 40 13.47 5.53 -16.20
N SER A 41 14.13 5.80 -15.07
CA SER A 41 15.58 6.02 -15.04
C SER A 41 16.32 4.70 -14.86
N PHE A 42 17.36 4.48 -15.66
CA PHE A 42 18.24 3.32 -15.58
C PHE A 42 19.55 3.63 -14.87
N SER A 43 19.68 4.79 -14.24
CA SER A 43 20.84 5.11 -13.40
C SER A 43 20.53 5.02 -11.91
N SER A 44 21.59 4.83 -11.12
CA SER A 44 21.58 5.07 -9.68
C SER A 44 22.45 6.30 -9.41
N ASN A 45 21.98 7.16 -8.52
CA ASN A 45 22.72 8.37 -8.12
C ASN A 45 23.15 8.20 -6.67
N ASN A 46 24.46 8.30 -6.42
CA ASN A 46 24.95 8.45 -5.07
C ASN A 46 24.82 9.93 -4.67
N PHE A 47 23.87 10.23 -3.78
CA PHE A 47 23.63 11.61 -3.34
C PHE A 47 24.87 12.23 -2.66
N TYR A 48 25.69 11.43 -1.98
CA TYR A 48 26.85 11.90 -1.23
C TYR A 48 28.05 12.22 -2.11
N THR A 49 28.32 11.39 -3.14
CA THR A 49 29.46 11.57 -4.05
C THR A 49 29.09 12.27 -5.35
N GLY A 50 27.79 12.40 -5.65
CA GLY A 50 27.29 12.89 -6.94
C GLY A 50 27.52 11.92 -8.11
N GLU A 51 28.06 10.73 -7.84
CA GLU A 51 28.37 9.75 -8.88
C GLU A 51 27.10 9.10 -9.42
N ILE A 52 27.03 9.02 -10.75
CA ILE A 52 25.96 8.33 -11.46
C ILE A 52 26.49 6.98 -11.90
N LYS A 53 25.98 5.90 -11.32
CA LYS A 53 26.30 4.53 -11.72
C LYS A 53 25.29 4.05 -12.75
N GLN A 54 25.79 3.56 -13.88
CA GLN A 54 25.00 2.82 -14.87
C GLN A 54 25.11 1.33 -14.57
N TYR A 55 24.00 0.62 -14.68
CA TYR A 55 24.00 -0.84 -14.56
C TYR A 55 24.54 -1.46 -15.84
N SER A 56 25.29 -2.54 -15.68
CA SER A 56 25.78 -3.39 -16.76
C SER A 56 25.11 -4.76 -16.76
N LYS A 57 25.22 -5.52 -17.84
CA LYS A 57 24.79 -6.92 -17.92
C LYS A 57 25.53 -7.84 -16.96
N GLN A 58 26.73 -7.44 -16.52
CA GLN A 58 27.44 -8.15 -15.45
C GLN A 58 26.75 -7.93 -14.10
N ASP A 59 26.16 -6.76 -13.86
CA ASP A 59 25.46 -6.42 -12.62
C ASP A 59 24.07 -7.06 -12.55
N ILE A 60 23.27 -6.89 -13.60
CA ILE A 60 21.86 -7.28 -13.67
C ILE A 60 21.51 -7.86 -15.04
N ASP A 61 20.50 -8.72 -15.11
CA ASP A 61 20.04 -9.30 -16.37
C ASP A 61 18.96 -8.43 -17.02
N PHE A 62 18.02 -7.91 -16.23
CA PHE A 62 16.91 -7.08 -16.72
C PHE A 62 16.57 -5.95 -15.74
N VAL A 63 15.96 -4.89 -16.27
CA VAL A 63 15.29 -3.86 -15.48
C VAL A 63 13.78 -4.07 -15.56
N ILE A 64 13.11 -4.05 -14.42
CA ILE A 64 11.65 -4.07 -14.29
C ILE A 64 11.17 -2.68 -13.92
N GLY A 65 10.46 -2.03 -14.85
CA GLY A 65 9.76 -0.77 -14.61
C GLY A 65 8.40 -1.00 -13.98
N VAL A 66 8.08 -0.29 -12.90
CA VAL A 66 6.76 -0.30 -12.26
C VAL A 66 6.13 1.09 -12.39
N ASP A 67 5.05 1.22 -13.15
CA ASP A 67 4.24 2.44 -13.14
C ASP A 67 3.40 2.47 -11.87
N LEU A 68 3.72 3.37 -10.94
CA LEU A 68 3.04 3.46 -9.64
C LEU A 68 1.58 3.94 -9.75
N ARG A 69 1.17 4.46 -10.90
CA ARG A 69 -0.21 4.95 -11.14
C ARG A 69 -1.13 3.82 -11.57
N SER A 70 -0.70 3.05 -12.58
CA SER A 70 -1.48 1.95 -13.16
C SER A 70 -1.14 0.58 -12.58
N TYR A 71 -0.04 0.49 -11.82
CA TYR A 71 0.60 -0.76 -11.39
C TYR A 71 1.04 -1.67 -12.54
N GLN A 72 1.14 -1.11 -13.75
CA GLN A 72 1.66 -1.83 -14.90
C GLN A 72 3.16 -2.09 -14.75
N LEU A 73 3.56 -3.31 -15.11
CA LEU A 73 4.96 -3.73 -15.16
C LEU A 73 5.50 -3.67 -16.59
N TYR A 74 6.77 -3.31 -16.71
CA TYR A 74 7.52 -3.24 -17.96
C TYR A 74 8.85 -3.97 -17.80
N LEU A 75 9.32 -4.64 -18.85
CA LEU A 75 10.60 -5.34 -18.87
C LEU A 75 11.54 -4.71 -19.91
N PHE A 76 12.77 -4.41 -19.47
CA PHE A 76 13.82 -3.85 -20.31
C PHE A 76 15.02 -4.79 -20.34
N ASP A 77 15.33 -5.30 -21.53
CA ASP A 77 16.55 -6.05 -21.83
C ASP A 77 17.67 -5.09 -22.26
N GLU A 78 17.34 -4.10 -23.09
CA GLU A 78 18.27 -3.09 -23.60
C GLU A 78 18.32 -1.84 -22.70
N PHE A 79 19.00 -1.93 -21.57
CA PHE A 79 19.19 -0.80 -20.64
C PHE A 79 20.61 -0.23 -20.62
N GLU A 80 21.60 -0.99 -21.13
CA GLU A 80 22.99 -0.52 -21.15
C GLU A 80 23.14 0.73 -22.02
N LYS A 81 24.04 1.63 -21.60
CA LYS A 81 24.38 2.90 -22.30
C LYS A 81 23.22 3.91 -22.41
N GLN A 82 22.05 3.61 -21.84
CA GLN A 82 20.92 4.52 -21.77
C GLN A 82 20.77 5.08 -20.35
N ARG A 83 20.39 6.36 -20.23
CA ARG A 83 20.09 6.96 -18.91
C ARG A 83 18.71 6.59 -18.40
N GLY A 84 17.84 6.13 -19.28
CA GLY A 84 16.45 5.82 -18.99
C GLY A 84 15.66 5.70 -20.29
N VAL A 85 14.37 5.39 -20.14
CA VAL A 85 13.44 5.21 -21.24
C VAL A 85 12.13 5.93 -20.94
N THR A 86 11.57 6.56 -21.97
CA THR A 86 10.21 7.10 -21.94
C THR A 86 9.30 6.18 -22.73
N ILE A 87 8.32 5.59 -22.04
CA ILE A 87 7.27 4.74 -22.59
C ILE A 87 6.04 5.60 -22.86
N ARG A 88 5.42 5.35 -24.01
CA ARG A 88 4.29 6.14 -24.49
C ARG A 88 3.02 5.30 -24.49
N LEU A 89 1.98 5.80 -23.83
CA LEU A 89 0.69 5.12 -23.63
C LEU A 89 -0.35 5.52 -24.71
N SER A 90 -0.17 6.69 -25.31
CA SER A 90 -1.08 7.24 -26.32
C SER A 90 -0.31 7.84 -27.50
N MET A 91 -0.98 8.10 -28.62
CA MET A 91 -0.32 8.66 -29.81
C MET A 91 0.18 10.10 -29.56
N PRO A 92 1.38 10.50 -30.04
CA PRO A 92 1.86 11.86 -29.85
C PRO A 92 1.07 12.85 -30.68
N LYS A 93 0.93 14.07 -30.15
CA LYS A 93 0.17 15.15 -30.79
C LYS A 93 0.70 15.49 -32.19
N ASN A 94 1.98 15.29 -32.43
CA ASN A 94 2.64 15.48 -33.73
C ASN A 94 2.51 14.27 -34.68
N GLY A 95 1.82 13.20 -34.28
CA GLY A 95 1.62 11.98 -35.07
C GLY A 95 2.87 11.15 -35.35
N GLN A 96 4.00 11.43 -34.67
CA GLN A 96 5.23 10.67 -34.85
C GLN A 96 5.04 9.19 -34.49
N LYS A 97 5.37 8.30 -35.44
CA LYS A 97 5.30 6.83 -35.25
C LYS A 97 6.67 6.14 -35.21
N ARG A 98 7.72 6.81 -35.69
CA ARG A 98 9.08 6.25 -35.73
C ARG A 98 9.84 6.59 -34.45
N ARG A 99 10.63 5.63 -33.95
CA ARG A 99 11.47 5.77 -32.74
C ARG A 99 10.66 6.18 -31.50
N VAL A 100 9.51 5.53 -31.31
CA VAL A 100 8.67 5.68 -30.12
C VAL A 100 8.68 4.35 -29.40
N ASN A 101 8.91 4.38 -28.08
CA ASN A 101 8.80 3.18 -27.24
C ASN A 101 7.34 3.04 -26.82
N TRP A 102 6.61 2.14 -27.48
CA TRP A 102 5.20 1.94 -27.21
C TRP A 102 5.00 1.05 -25.98
N HIS A 103 3.93 1.30 -25.24
CA HIS A 103 3.56 0.51 -24.07
C HIS A 103 3.60 -1.01 -24.35
N GLU A 104 3.03 -1.42 -25.48
CA GLU A 104 2.82 -2.81 -25.87
C GLU A 104 4.14 -3.58 -26.05
N ASP A 105 5.21 -2.89 -26.48
CA ASP A 105 6.51 -3.51 -26.77
C ASP A 105 7.27 -3.91 -25.49
N PHE A 106 6.98 -3.21 -24.39
CA PHE A 106 7.68 -3.35 -23.12
C PHE A 106 6.81 -3.90 -21.99
N ALA A 107 5.48 -3.87 -22.13
CA ALA A 107 4.56 -4.35 -21.11
C ALA A 107 4.85 -5.81 -20.76
N LEU A 108 5.08 -6.08 -19.47
CA LEU A 108 5.35 -7.42 -18.97
C LEU A 108 4.03 -8.23 -18.96
N ASN A 109 3.79 -8.94 -20.06
CA ASN A 109 2.66 -9.84 -20.25
C ASN A 109 3.15 -11.25 -20.62
N LEU A 110 2.23 -12.21 -20.79
CA LEU A 110 2.56 -13.59 -21.13
C LEU A 110 3.33 -13.70 -22.45
N ALA A 111 3.01 -12.89 -23.45
CA ALA A 111 3.72 -12.87 -24.73
C ALA A 111 5.16 -12.40 -24.53
N LYS A 112 5.38 -11.34 -23.74
CA LYS A 112 6.72 -10.82 -23.43
C LYS A 112 7.55 -11.80 -22.61
N ILE A 113 6.94 -12.48 -21.64
CA ILE A 113 7.63 -13.52 -20.85
C ILE A 113 8.05 -14.67 -21.77
N LYS A 114 7.16 -15.11 -22.66
CA LYS A 114 7.46 -16.17 -23.63
C LYS A 114 8.56 -15.75 -24.61
N GLU A 115 8.54 -14.52 -25.08
CA GLU A 115 9.56 -13.95 -25.97
C GLU A 115 10.95 -13.92 -25.30
N VAL A 116 11.03 -13.38 -24.08
CA VAL A 116 12.32 -13.11 -23.42
C VAL A 116 12.90 -14.36 -22.74
N PHE A 117 12.04 -15.18 -22.11
CA PHE A 117 12.49 -16.31 -21.31
C PHE A 117 12.25 -17.67 -21.97
N ASN A 118 11.63 -17.70 -23.17
CA ASN A 118 11.13 -18.93 -23.80
C ASN A 118 10.29 -19.80 -22.83
N PHE A 119 9.62 -19.12 -21.89
CA PHE A 119 8.92 -19.75 -20.78
C PHE A 119 7.46 -19.32 -20.80
N VAL A 120 6.57 -20.28 -20.64
CA VAL A 120 5.15 -19.99 -20.40
C VAL A 120 4.91 -20.29 -18.93
N PRO A 121 4.66 -19.28 -18.09
CA PRO A 121 4.37 -19.54 -16.69
C PRO A 121 3.14 -20.45 -16.60
N PRO A 122 3.17 -21.48 -15.74
CA PRO A 122 2.01 -22.33 -15.53
C PRO A 122 0.83 -21.44 -15.10
N ASN A 123 -0.40 -21.86 -15.37
CA ASN A 123 -1.57 -21.11 -14.95
C ASN A 123 -1.58 -20.97 -13.41
N THR A 124 -1.14 -19.82 -12.91
CA THR A 124 -1.00 -19.53 -11.48
C THR A 124 -2.27 -18.92 -10.90
N SER A 125 -3.37 -18.84 -11.66
CA SER A 125 -4.67 -18.42 -11.14
C SER A 125 -5.06 -19.22 -9.90
N GLY A 126 -4.63 -20.48 -9.77
CA GLY A 126 -4.80 -21.32 -8.57
C GLY A 126 -3.78 -21.08 -7.43
N TRP A 127 -2.60 -20.54 -7.73
CA TRP A 127 -1.48 -20.40 -6.78
C TRP A 127 -1.55 -19.10 -5.97
N PHE A 128 -1.99 -18.01 -6.59
CA PHE A 128 -2.25 -16.73 -5.90
C PHE A 128 -3.69 -16.61 -5.38
N SER A 129 -4.65 -17.30 -6.00
CA SER A 129 -6.05 -17.27 -5.53
C SER A 129 -6.19 -17.81 -4.13
N LYS A 130 -5.51 -18.89 -3.73
CA LYS A 130 -5.67 -19.43 -2.36
C LYS A 130 -5.40 -18.42 -1.23
N ARG A 131 -4.64 -17.33 -1.48
CA ARG A 131 -4.42 -16.26 -0.49
C ARG A 131 -5.33 -15.04 -0.64
N ILE A 132 -6.01 -14.85 -1.77
CA ILE A 132 -6.89 -13.68 -2.02
C ILE A 132 -8.37 -14.07 -2.23
N THR A 133 -8.68 -15.34 -2.48
CA THR A 133 -10.07 -15.79 -2.66
C THR A 133 -10.65 -16.23 -1.32
N GLN A 134 -11.55 -15.38 -0.82
CA GLN A 134 -12.33 -15.46 0.41
C GLN A 134 -11.55 -15.12 1.69
N ALA A 135 -11.48 -13.81 1.97
CA ALA A 135 -11.28 -13.36 3.35
C ALA A 135 -12.31 -14.08 4.22
N ILE A 136 -11.84 -14.95 5.13
CA ILE A 136 -12.73 -15.72 5.99
C ILE A 136 -13.52 -14.73 6.82
N GLN A 137 -14.84 -14.72 6.63
CA GLN A 137 -15.76 -13.86 7.35
C GLN A 137 -16.46 -14.66 8.43
N TYR A 138 -16.57 -14.06 9.61
CA TYR A 138 -17.27 -14.63 10.75
C TYR A 138 -18.41 -13.71 11.13
N ASP A 139 -19.59 -14.32 11.34
CA ASP A 139 -20.72 -13.63 11.92
C ASP A 139 -20.52 -13.48 13.44
N HIS A 140 -20.72 -12.26 13.92
CA HIS A 140 -20.59 -11.91 15.32
C HIS A 140 -21.79 -11.12 15.81
N ILE A 141 -21.98 -11.14 17.13
CA ILE A 141 -22.91 -10.25 17.83
C ILE A 141 -22.08 -9.30 18.68
N CYS A 142 -22.26 -7.99 18.48
CA CYS A 142 -21.53 -6.98 19.23
C CYS A 142 -21.89 -7.04 20.72
N GLN A 143 -20.91 -7.19 21.60
CA GLN A 143 -21.14 -7.28 23.05
C GLN A 143 -21.62 -5.97 23.70
N HIS A 144 -21.60 -4.85 22.96
CA HIS A 144 -22.04 -3.55 23.47
C HIS A 144 -23.44 -3.16 22.99
N CYS A 145 -23.75 -3.36 21.70
CA CYS A 145 -25.02 -2.91 21.10
C CYS A 145 -25.88 -4.05 20.54
N SER A 146 -25.44 -5.31 20.70
CA SER A 146 -26.12 -6.52 20.23
C SER A 146 -26.40 -6.59 18.72
N LYS A 147 -25.83 -5.67 17.93
CA LYS A 147 -25.93 -5.69 16.47
C LYS A 147 -25.11 -6.85 15.89
N LYS A 148 -25.70 -7.54 14.92
CA LYS A 148 -24.98 -8.51 14.08
C LYS A 148 -23.96 -7.77 13.20
N PHE A 149 -22.76 -8.28 13.09
CA PHE A 149 -21.72 -7.73 12.24
C PHE A 149 -20.77 -8.83 11.75
N VAL A 150 -20.11 -8.54 10.63
CA VAL A 150 -19.17 -9.47 10.01
C VAL A 150 -17.75 -8.97 10.22
N SER A 151 -16.81 -9.88 10.51
CA SER A 151 -15.39 -9.53 10.65
C SER A 151 -14.46 -10.63 10.12
N GLY A 152 -13.22 -10.25 9.79
CA GLY A 152 -12.18 -11.20 9.37
C GLY A 152 -11.55 -12.00 10.51
N GLY A 153 -11.81 -11.63 11.77
CA GLY A 153 -11.19 -12.26 12.95
C GLY A 153 -12.20 -13.02 13.78
N LYS A 154 -11.94 -14.31 14.06
CA LYS A 154 -12.79 -15.19 14.90
C LYS A 154 -13.21 -14.61 16.25
N ASN A 155 -12.42 -13.69 16.80
CA ASN A 155 -12.57 -13.17 18.16
C ASN A 155 -13.03 -11.70 18.21
N ALA A 156 -13.61 -11.16 17.14
CA ALA A 156 -14.10 -9.78 17.16
C ALA A 156 -15.28 -9.62 18.13
N LYS A 157 -15.15 -8.72 19.11
CA LYS A 157 -16.15 -8.51 20.17
C LYS A 157 -17.12 -7.36 19.90
N TYR A 158 -16.71 -6.38 19.08
CA TYR A 158 -17.45 -5.14 18.88
C TYR A 158 -17.55 -4.77 17.40
N CYS A 159 -18.72 -4.29 16.98
CA CYS A 159 -18.99 -3.95 15.58
C CYS A 159 -18.29 -2.67 15.10
N SER A 160 -17.71 -1.88 16.00
CA SER A 160 -17.09 -0.59 15.67
C SER A 160 -16.18 -0.11 16.78
N SER A 161 -15.23 0.76 16.42
CA SER A 161 -14.37 1.48 17.38
C SER A 161 -15.16 2.25 18.43
N LYS A 162 -16.35 2.76 18.07
CA LYS A 162 -17.28 3.41 19.00
C LYS A 162 -17.74 2.44 20.10
N CYS A 163 -18.18 1.23 19.72
CA CYS A 163 -18.62 0.23 20.68
C CYS A 163 -17.48 -0.23 21.60
N THR A 164 -16.28 -0.41 21.05
CA THR A 164 -15.07 -0.72 21.84
C THR A 164 -14.80 0.38 22.88
N LYS A 165 -14.78 1.65 22.47
CA LYS A 165 -14.53 2.79 23.37
C LYS A 165 -15.60 2.93 24.45
N ILE A 166 -16.85 2.55 24.17
CA ILE A 166 -17.91 2.61 25.19
C ILE A 166 -17.78 1.45 26.17
N ALA A 167 -17.53 0.23 25.67
CA ALA A 167 -17.36 -0.95 26.51
C ALA A 167 -16.15 -0.86 27.46
N GLN A 168 -15.10 -0.12 27.07
CA GLN A 168 -13.93 0.15 27.91
C GLN A 168 -14.16 1.20 29.02
N ARG A 169 -15.34 1.85 29.08
CA ARG A 169 -15.61 2.86 30.10
C ARG A 169 -15.78 2.21 31.47
N LYS A 170 -14.99 2.64 32.45
CA LYS A 170 -15.12 2.21 33.86
C LYS A 170 -16.46 2.58 34.48
N VAL A 171 -17.08 3.67 34.02
CA VAL A 171 -18.33 4.21 34.58
C VAL A 171 -19.30 4.53 33.45
N LYS A 172 -20.58 4.23 33.66
CA LYS A 172 -21.67 4.66 32.78
C LYS A 172 -21.77 6.18 32.79
N ARG A 173 -21.33 6.81 31.72
CA ARG A 173 -21.36 8.28 31.57
C ARG A 173 -22.82 8.77 31.56
N PRO A 174 -23.16 9.86 32.27
CA PRO A 174 -24.50 10.47 32.24
C PRO A 174 -24.85 10.98 30.84
N SER A 175 -26.14 11.15 30.56
CA SER A 175 -26.60 11.81 29.33
C SER A 175 -26.16 13.28 29.31
N LYS A 176 -26.23 13.92 28.13
CA LYS A 176 -25.87 15.33 27.96
C LYS A 176 -26.69 16.23 28.90
N ASP A 177 -28.00 16.03 28.97
CA ASP A 177 -28.91 16.86 29.76
C ASP A 177 -28.66 16.71 31.25
N VAL A 178 -28.49 15.47 31.72
CA VAL A 178 -28.14 15.20 33.12
C VAL A 178 -26.81 15.83 33.47
N LEU A 179 -25.79 15.73 32.59
CA LEU A 179 -24.50 16.35 32.85
C LEU A 179 -24.60 17.89 32.90
N GLN A 180 -25.39 18.49 32.01
CA GLN A 180 -25.62 19.94 31.98
C GLN A 180 -26.28 20.44 33.27
N GLN A 181 -27.32 19.75 33.76
CA GLN A 181 -27.95 20.07 35.04
C GLN A 181 -26.97 19.95 36.21
N ASN A 182 -26.12 18.92 36.21
CA ASN A 182 -25.09 18.77 37.26
C ASN A 182 -24.03 19.87 37.19
N ILE A 183 -23.66 20.37 36.00
CA ILE A 183 -22.70 21.49 35.86
C ILE A 183 -23.28 22.78 36.44
N GLN A 184 -24.59 23.01 36.29
CA GLN A 184 -25.27 24.19 36.84
C GLN A 184 -25.46 24.12 38.36
N SER A 185 -25.62 22.91 38.92
CA SER A 185 -25.98 22.71 40.33
C SER A 185 -24.82 22.29 41.24
N LEU A 186 -23.77 21.66 40.71
CA LEU A 186 -22.68 21.05 41.49
C LEU A 186 -21.31 21.56 41.05
N SER A 187 -20.37 21.59 42.00
CA SER A 187 -18.96 21.83 41.67
C SER A 187 -18.32 20.62 40.99
N TRP A 188 -17.25 20.85 40.20
CA TRP A 188 -16.48 19.77 39.53
C TRP A 188 -15.99 18.69 40.51
N LYS A 189 -15.60 19.09 41.74
CA LYS A 189 -15.16 18.18 42.81
C LYS A 189 -16.32 17.40 43.44
N ALA A 190 -17.53 17.96 43.45
CA ALA A 190 -18.72 17.23 43.87
C ALA A 190 -19.14 16.19 42.81
N MET A 191 -19.09 16.55 41.52
CA MET A 191 -19.35 15.61 40.42
C MET A 191 -18.32 14.47 40.35
N SER A 192 -17.04 14.76 40.60
CA SER A 192 -15.98 13.75 40.59
C SER A 192 -16.26 12.66 41.64
N ARG A 193 -16.65 13.04 42.86
CA ARG A 193 -17.10 12.12 43.91
C ARG A 193 -18.37 11.36 43.52
N LYS A 194 -19.39 12.06 43.00
CA LYS A 194 -20.67 11.45 42.59
C LYS A 194 -20.50 10.33 41.56
N TYR A 195 -19.64 10.53 40.57
CA TYR A 195 -19.40 9.56 39.49
C TYR A 195 -18.21 8.63 39.73
N GLY A 196 -17.49 8.77 40.84
CA GLY A 196 -16.31 7.95 41.15
C GLY A 196 -15.17 8.12 40.13
N VAL A 197 -15.00 9.33 39.57
CA VAL A 197 -13.96 9.65 38.58
C VAL A 197 -13.21 10.93 38.97
N SER A 198 -12.10 11.23 38.31
CA SER A 198 -11.43 12.53 38.52
C SER A 198 -12.26 13.69 37.96
N ASP A 199 -12.08 14.88 38.53
CA ASP A 199 -12.69 16.12 38.04
C ASP A 199 -12.34 16.38 36.55
N ASN A 200 -11.11 16.07 36.15
CA ASN A 200 -10.65 16.17 34.77
C ASN A 200 -11.40 15.18 33.84
N ALA A 201 -11.79 14.00 34.33
CA ALA A 201 -12.62 13.09 33.56
C ALA A 201 -14.01 13.69 33.29
N VAL A 202 -14.63 14.31 34.29
CA VAL A 202 -15.93 15.01 34.13
C VAL A 202 -15.80 16.18 33.16
N ARG A 203 -14.71 16.96 33.21
CA ARG A 203 -14.46 18.05 32.24
C ARG A 203 -14.27 17.52 30.82
N LYS A 204 -13.55 16.42 30.63
CA LYS A 204 -13.41 15.76 29.31
C LYS A 204 -14.77 15.27 28.80
N TRP A 205 -15.66 14.84 29.68
CA TRP A 205 -17.04 14.53 29.31
C TRP A 205 -17.75 15.79 28.83
N ALA A 206 -17.77 16.87 29.61
CA ALA A 206 -18.42 18.13 29.23
C ALA A 206 -17.96 18.65 27.85
N ARG A 207 -16.65 18.66 27.58
CA ARG A 207 -16.10 19.03 26.25
C ARG A 207 -16.61 18.13 25.13
N SER A 208 -16.63 16.82 25.36
CA SER A 208 -17.14 15.85 24.39
C SER A 208 -18.64 15.99 24.10
N TYR A 209 -19.40 16.70 24.94
CA TYR A 209 -20.81 17.05 24.68
C TYR A 209 -21.01 18.50 24.21
N GLY A 210 -19.94 19.29 24.12
CA GLY A 210 -19.99 20.72 23.80
C GLY A 210 -20.67 21.56 24.88
N LEU A 211 -20.49 21.22 26.16
CA LEU A 211 -21.03 21.97 27.29
C LEU A 211 -20.04 23.00 27.86
N ILE A 212 -18.75 22.86 27.55
CA ILE A 212 -17.63 23.75 27.88
C ILE A 212 -16.59 23.70 26.77
#